data_AF-A0A161Q778-F1
#
_entry.id   AF-A0A161Q778-F1
#
_cell.length_a   1.000
_cell.length_b   1.000
_cell.length_c   1.000
_cell.angle_alpha   90.00
_cell.angle_beta   90.00
_cell.angle_gamma   90.00
#
_symmetry.space_group_name_H-M   'P 1'
#
loop_
_entity.id
_entity.type
_entity.pdbx_description
1 polymer ?
#
loop_
_entity_poly.entity_id
_entity_poly.type
_entity_poly.pdbx_seq_one_letter_code
_entity_poly.pdbx_strand_id
1 'polypeptide(L)'
;MDTMFSHLHASSWAIMILLFFITYFLIKGGKAKAGKILHMVLRLFYVVMVVSGGYLLFSMFQYGFPTTFFIKALLALVLIGMMEMILTKTKKNTLNKPLLYWLIFIITVIIVPLIGLRVI
;
A
#
# COMPACT_ATOMS: atom_id res chain seq x y z
N MET A 1 -6.71 -0.54 22.75
CA MET A 1 -6.42 -0.76 21.32
C MET A 1 -6.24 -2.24 21.13
N ASP A 2 -7.03 -2.88 20.27
CA ASP A 2 -6.85 -4.30 19.96
C ASP A 2 -5.47 -4.52 19.35
N THR A 3 -4.61 -5.16 20.13
CA THR A 3 -3.19 -5.36 19.80
C THR A 3 -3.05 -6.15 18.50
N MET A 4 -3.93 -7.12 18.25
CA MET A 4 -3.86 -7.96 17.06
C MET A 4 -3.97 -7.17 15.74
N PHE A 5 -5.00 -6.34 15.57
CA PHE A 5 -5.17 -5.59 14.31
C PHE A 5 -4.09 -4.54 14.09
N SER A 6 -3.60 -3.91 15.16
CA SER A 6 -2.50 -2.94 15.06
C SER A 6 -1.17 -3.62 14.67
N HIS A 7 -0.84 -4.79 15.22
CA HIS A 7 0.34 -5.57 14.82
C HIS A 7 0.22 -6.10 13.38
N LEU A 8 -0.96 -6.61 12.99
CA LEU A 8 -1.21 -7.06 11.62
C LEU A 8 -1.07 -5.91 10.61
N HIS A 9 -1.64 -4.74 10.92
CA HIS A 9 -1.56 -3.57 10.06
C HIS A 9 -0.11 -3.07 9.92
N ALA A 10 0.61 -2.93 11.04
CA ALA A 10 1.98 -2.42 11.03
C ALA A 10 2.96 -3.38 10.31
N SER A 11 2.85 -4.69 10.56
CA SER A 11 3.73 -5.69 9.91
C SER A 11 3.44 -5.82 8.41
N SER A 12 2.17 -5.69 7.99
CA SER A 12 1.76 -5.75 6.59
C SER A 12 2.37 -4.65 5.73
N TRP A 13 2.68 -3.48 6.32
CA TRP A 13 3.21 -2.34 5.57
C TRP A 13 4.54 -2.68 4.89
N ALA A 14 5.51 -3.20 5.64
CA ALA A 14 6.82 -3.56 5.08
C ALA A 14 6.73 -4.71 4.07
N ILE A 15 5.88 -5.71 4.34
CA ILE A 15 5.66 -6.86 3.45
C ILE A 15 5.07 -6.41 2.11
N MET A 16 4.10 -5.50 2.14
CA MET A 16 3.45 -4.96 0.94
C MET A 16 4.46 -4.24 0.03
N ILE A 17 5.31 -3.38 0.60
CA ILE A 17 6.36 -2.68 -0.16
C ILE A 17 7.39 -3.66 -0.73
N LEU A 18 7.83 -4.63 0.06
CA LEU A 18 8.75 -5.67 -0.39
C LEU A 18 8.17 -6.48 -1.56
N LEU A 19 6.94 -6.99 -1.40
CA LEU A 19 6.23 -7.75 -2.42
C LEU A 19 6.01 -6.92 -3.70
N PHE A 20 5.74 -5.62 -3.58
CA PHE A 20 5.62 -4.72 -4.74
C PHE A 20 6.91 -4.69 -5.57
N PHE A 21 8.07 -4.45 -4.94
CA PHE A 21 9.34 -4.41 -5.66
C PHE A 21 9.71 -5.75 -6.28
N ILE A 22 9.58 -6.85 -5.52
CA ILE A 22 9.86 -8.20 -6.05
C ILE A 22 8.96 -8.49 -7.25
N THR A 23 7.66 -8.21 -7.13
CA THR A 23 6.69 -8.42 -8.22
C THR A 23 7.04 -7.56 -9.43
N TYR A 24 7.40 -6.28 -9.23
CA TYR A 24 7.79 -5.37 -10.30
C TYR A 24 8.99 -5.91 -11.09
N PHE A 25 10.07 -6.32 -10.40
CA PHE A 25 11.27 -6.83 -11.05
C PHE A 25 11.02 -8.17 -11.76
N LEU A 26 10.18 -9.06 -11.20
CA LEU A 26 9.80 -10.31 -11.87
C LEU A 26 9.01 -10.06 -13.15
N ILE A 27 8.05 -9.12 -13.13
CA ILE A 27 7.29 -8.75 -14.33
C ILE A 27 8.23 -8.14 -15.37
N LYS A 28 9.10 -7.21 -14.98
CA LYS A 28 10.06 -6.56 -15.88
C LYS A 28 11.08 -7.56 -16.45
N GLY A 29 11.48 -8.56 -15.66
CA GLY A 29 12.38 -9.64 -16.07
C GLY A 29 11.71 -10.78 -16.83
N GLY A 30 10.45 -10.63 -17.27
CA GLY A 30 9.74 -11.61 -18.09
C GLY A 30 9.29 -12.87 -17.35
N LYS A 31 9.40 -12.93 -16.01
CA LYS A 31 8.99 -14.08 -15.18
C LYS A 31 7.49 -14.05 -14.89
N ALA A 32 6.67 -14.16 -15.94
CA ALA A 32 5.23 -13.95 -15.89
C ALA A 32 4.48 -14.80 -14.84
N LYS A 33 4.85 -16.08 -14.67
CA LYS A 33 4.22 -16.99 -13.69
C LYS A 33 4.49 -16.54 -12.25
N ALA A 34 5.77 -16.35 -11.90
CA ALA A 34 6.17 -15.91 -10.56
C ALA A 34 5.62 -14.50 -10.24
N GLY A 35 5.71 -13.58 -11.19
CA GLY A 35 5.12 -12.24 -11.08
C GLY A 35 3.61 -12.28 -10.85
N LYS A 36 2.86 -13.16 -11.54
CA LYS A 36 1.41 -13.32 -11.32
C LYS A 36 1.09 -13.81 -9.90
N ILE A 37 1.85 -14.79 -9.39
CA ILE A 37 1.64 -15.35 -8.05
C ILE A 37 1.87 -14.27 -7.00
N LEU A 38 3.03 -13.60 -7.02
CA LEU A 38 3.32 -12.55 -6.05
C LEU A 38 2.40 -11.35 -6.18
N HIS A 39 1.92 -11.03 -7.39
CA HIS A 39 0.90 -9.99 -7.57
C HIS A 39 -0.43 -10.37 -6.90
N MET A 40 -0.83 -11.65 -6.93
CA MET A 40 -2.01 -12.13 -6.19
C MET A 40 -1.80 -12.05 -4.68
N VAL A 41 -0.62 -12.44 -4.17
CA VAL A 41 -0.29 -12.33 -2.75
C VAL A 41 -0.29 -10.88 -2.29
N LEU A 42 0.29 -9.97 -3.08
CA LEU A 42 0.29 -8.55 -2.81
C LEU A 42 -1.14 -7.99 -2.71
N ARG A 43 -2.06 -8.44 -3.58
CA ARG A 43 -3.48 -8.07 -3.48
C ARG A 43 -4.14 -8.55 -2.18
N LEU A 44 -3.76 -9.71 -1.66
CA LEU A 44 -4.23 -10.15 -0.34
C LEU A 44 -3.76 -9.18 0.76
N PHE A 45 -2.50 -8.73 0.71
CA PHE A 45 -1.98 -7.72 1.64
C PHE A 45 -2.68 -6.36 1.50
N TYR A 46 -3.12 -5.96 0.31
CA TYR A 46 -3.95 -4.76 0.15
C TYR A 46 -5.26 -4.88 0.93
N VAL A 47 -5.92 -6.03 0.83
CA VAL A 47 -7.17 -6.29 1.59
C VAL A 47 -6.89 -6.26 3.09
N VAL A 48 -5.82 -6.93 3.55
CA VAL A 48 -5.41 -6.90 4.97
C VAL A 48 -5.17 -5.47 5.43
N MET A 49 -4.46 -4.64 4.65
CA MET A 49 -4.18 -3.25 4.98
C MET A 49 -5.45 -2.40 5.07
N VAL A 50 -6.39 -2.55 4.13
CA VAL A 50 -7.65 -1.77 4.12
C VAL A 50 -8.57 -2.20 5.25
N VAL A 51 -8.75 -3.51 5.48
CA VAL A 51 -9.63 -4.03 6.54
C VAL A 51 -9.09 -3.68 7.91
N SER A 52 -7.81 -3.96 8.18
CA SER A 52 -7.19 -3.64 9.46
C SER A 52 -7.12 -2.12 9.70
N GLY A 53 -6.81 -1.33 8.67
CA GLY A 53 -6.77 0.13 8.76
C GLY A 53 -8.15 0.74 9.00
N GLY A 54 -9.18 0.23 8.32
CA GLY A 54 -10.58 0.63 8.52
C GLY A 54 -11.08 0.30 9.91
N TYR A 55 -10.74 -0.88 10.44
CA TYR A 55 -11.02 -1.25 11.83
C TYR A 55 -10.37 -0.29 12.82
N LEU A 56 -9.08 0.02 12.64
CA LEU A 56 -8.36 0.96 13.50
C LEU A 56 -8.99 2.36 13.45
N LEU A 57 -9.35 2.85 12.26
CA LEU A 57 -10.07 4.13 12.12
C LEU A 57 -11.42 4.12 12.83
N PHE A 58 -12.21 3.06 12.64
CA PHE A 58 -13.52 2.92 13.29
C PHE A 58 -13.39 2.87 14.82
N SER A 59 -12.39 2.16 15.34
CA SER A 59 -12.14 2.11 16.78
C SER A 59 -11.78 3.48 17.37
N MET A 60 -11.13 4.35 16.59
CA MET A 60 -10.80 5.73 16.99
C MET A 60 -11.97 6.68 16.81
N PHE A 61 -12.95 6.36 15.96
CA PHE A 61 -14.14 7.19 15.72
C PHE A 61 -14.87 7.50 17.03
N GLN A 62 -14.94 6.53 17.94
CA GLN A 62 -15.60 6.68 19.24
C GLN A 62 -14.90 7.65 20.21
N TYR A 63 -13.67 8.06 19.90
CA TYR A 63 -12.83 8.92 20.76
C TYR A 63 -12.55 10.31 20.16
N GLY A 64 -13.28 10.73 19.12
CA GLY A 64 -13.22 12.12 18.61
C GLY A 64 -12.64 12.31 17.21
N PHE A 65 -12.94 11.40 16.27
CA PHE A 65 -12.65 11.51 14.83
C PHE A 65 -11.35 12.26 14.45
N PRO A 66 -10.18 11.62 14.59
CA PRO A 66 -8.93 12.30 14.27
C PRO A 66 -8.75 12.41 12.74
N THR A 67 -9.04 13.61 12.21
CA THR A 67 -9.00 13.96 10.78
C THR A 67 -7.67 13.61 10.11
N THR A 68 -6.55 13.75 10.82
CA THR A 68 -5.21 13.37 10.37
C THR A 68 -5.11 11.89 9.96
N PHE A 69 -5.72 10.97 10.71
CA PHE A 69 -5.70 9.55 10.37
C PHE A 69 -6.62 9.21 9.19
N PHE A 70 -7.70 9.99 8.99
CA PHE A 70 -8.51 9.89 7.78
C PHE A 70 -7.74 10.27 6.53
N ILE A 71 -6.97 11.37 6.58
CA ILE A 71 -6.07 11.77 5.50
C ILE A 71 -5.03 10.68 5.23
N LYS A 72 -4.43 10.12 6.30
CA LYS A 72 -3.50 8.99 6.19
C LYS A 72 -4.12 7.79 5.46
N ALA A 73 -5.37 7.45 5.78
CA ALA A 73 -6.06 6.34 5.13
C ALA A 73 -6.31 6.59 3.65
N LEU A 74 -6.71 7.81 3.27
CA LEU A 74 -6.86 8.19 1.87
C LEU A 74 -5.53 8.08 1.10
N LEU A 75 -4.44 8.58 1.68
CA LEU A 75 -3.10 8.46 1.10
C LEU A 75 -2.65 6.99 0.97
N ALA A 76 -3.00 6.14 1.94
CA ALA A 76 -2.73 4.71 1.86
C ALA A 76 -3.51 4.02 0.71
N LEU A 77 -4.75 4.44 0.45
CA LEU A 77 -5.51 3.96 -0.72
C LEU A 77 -4.87 4.42 -2.04
N VAL A 78 -4.39 5.67 -2.10
CA VAL A 78 -3.64 6.17 -3.25
C VAL A 78 -2.36 5.34 -3.47
N LEU A 79 -1.61 5.03 -2.40
CA LEU A 79 -0.43 4.18 -2.44
C LEU A 79 -0.75 2.80 -3.03
N ILE A 80 -1.81 2.14 -2.53
CA ILE A 80 -2.28 0.84 -3.06
C ILE A 80 -2.65 0.94 -4.53
N GLY A 81 -3.39 1.99 -4.91
CA GLY A 81 -3.76 2.25 -6.30
C GLY A 81 -2.54 2.46 -7.21
N MET A 82 -1.52 3.20 -6.75
CA MET A 82 -0.28 3.41 -7.50
C MET A 82 0.48 2.10 -7.70
N MET A 83 0.61 1.27 -6.67
CA MET A 83 1.26 -0.03 -6.80
C MET A 83 0.53 -0.93 -7.82
N GLU A 84 -0.81 -1.01 -7.76
CA GLU A 84 -1.59 -1.80 -8.71
C GLU A 84 -1.46 -1.25 -10.14
N MET A 85 -1.52 0.06 -10.33
CA MET A 85 -1.37 0.69 -11.64
C MET A 85 0.03 0.47 -12.23
N ILE A 86 1.09 0.63 -11.43
CA ILE A 86 2.46 0.40 -11.87
C ILE A 86 2.62 -1.06 -12.32
N LEU A 87 2.20 -2.04 -11.52
CA LEU A 87 2.34 -3.46 -11.85
C LEU A 87 1.52 -3.87 -13.08
N THR A 88 0.25 -3.47 -13.15
CA THR A 88 -0.65 -3.84 -14.26
C THR A 88 -0.23 -3.20 -15.58
N LYS A 89 0.15 -1.90 -15.57
CA LYS A 89 0.63 -1.21 -16.77
C LYS A 89 2.02 -1.69 -17.20
N THR A 90 2.91 -2.00 -16.26
CA THR A 90 4.21 -2.62 -16.58
C THR A 90 4.00 -3.97 -17.24
N LYS A 91 3.13 -4.83 -16.70
CA LYS A 91 2.80 -6.14 -17.30
C LYS A 91 2.23 -6.01 -18.72
N LYS A 92 1.44 -4.97 -18.98
CA LYS A 92 0.81 -4.72 -20.28
C LYS A 92 1.70 -3.91 -21.25
N ASN A 93 2.90 -3.49 -20.83
CA ASN A 93 3.73 -2.54 -21.58
C ASN A 93 2.99 -1.23 -21.96
N THR A 94 2.07 -0.77 -21.11
CA THR A 94 1.26 0.45 -21.33
C THR A 94 1.50 1.52 -20.25
N LEU A 95 2.67 1.48 -19.62
CA LEU A 95 3.06 2.47 -18.60
C LEU A 95 3.51 3.77 -19.30
N ASN A 96 2.53 4.53 -19.77
CA ASN A 96 2.73 5.82 -20.40
C ASN A 96 2.86 6.86 -19.26
N LYS A 97 4.05 7.44 -19.06
CA LYS A 97 4.45 8.34 -17.93
C LYS A 97 4.92 7.63 -16.65
N PRO A 98 5.95 6.75 -16.72
CA PRO A 98 6.47 6.05 -15.54
C PRO A 98 6.89 7.00 -14.42
N LEU A 99 7.51 8.14 -14.75
CA LEU A 99 8.00 9.11 -13.77
C LEU A 99 6.89 9.64 -12.85
N LEU A 100 5.70 9.92 -13.39
CA LEU A 100 4.56 10.42 -12.59
C LEU A 100 4.08 9.37 -11.59
N TYR A 101 3.88 8.12 -12.04
CA TYR A 101 3.42 7.04 -11.17
C TYR A 101 4.42 6.75 -10.05
N TRP A 102 5.70 6.68 -10.38
CA TRP A 102 6.77 6.45 -9.41
C TRP A 102 6.93 7.63 -8.44
N LEU A 103 6.76 8.87 -8.90
CA LEU A 103 6.80 10.05 -8.04
C LEU A 103 5.67 10.02 -7.01
N ILE A 104 4.42 9.78 -7.43
CA ILE A 104 3.28 9.67 -6.51
C ILE A 104 3.48 8.50 -5.54
N PHE A 105 3.97 7.36 -6.03
CA PHE A 105 4.31 6.22 -5.18
C PHE A 105 5.34 6.58 -4.11
N ILE A 106 6.47 7.20 -4.48
CA ILE A 106 7.54 7.57 -3.53
C ILE A 106 7.00 8.56 -2.49
N ILE A 107 6.28 9.59 -2.93
CA ILE A 107 5.68 10.59 -2.05
C ILE A 107 4.74 9.92 -1.04
N THR A 108 3.85 9.04 -1.50
CA THR A 108 2.88 8.37 -0.63
C THR A 108 3.52 7.35 0.31
N VAL A 109 4.58 6.64 -0.12
CA VAL A 109 5.37 5.74 0.73
C VAL A 109 6.03 6.48 1.89
N ILE A 110 6.46 7.73 1.68
CA ILE A 110 7.13 8.52 2.71
C ILE A 110 6.10 9.19 3.65
N ILE A 111 5.07 9.83 3.09
CA ILE A 111 4.11 10.61 3.88
C ILE A 111 3.27 9.72 4.81
N VAL A 112 2.83 8.54 4.35
CA VAL A 112 1.93 7.68 5.13
C VAL A 112 2.57 7.23 6.48
N PRO A 113 3.82 6.75 6.53
CA PRO A 113 4.52 6.48 7.78
C PRO A 113 4.78 7.72 8.63
N LEU A 114 5.15 8.86 8.05
CA LEU A 114 5.43 10.08 8.82
C LEU A 114 4.20 10.54 9.60
N ILE A 115 3.01 10.52 8.98
CA ILE A 115 1.74 10.80 9.66
C ILE A 115 1.47 9.72 10.73
N GLY A 116 1.76 8.45 10.43
CA GLY A 116 1.59 7.35 11.37
C GLY A 116 2.45 7.46 12.64
N LEU A 117 3.68 7.94 12.48
CA LEU A 117 4.65 8.20 13.54
C LEU A 117 4.42 9.56 14.23
N ARG A 118 3.45 10.35 13.75
CA ARG A 118 3.15 11.71 14.24
C ARG A 118 4.37 12.65 14.18
N VAL A 119 5.22 12.45 13.17
CA VAL A 119 6.35 13.36 12.88
C VAL A 119 5.84 14.65 12.22
N ILE A 120 4.74 14.53 11.47
CA ILE A 120 4.00 15.62 10.82
C ILE A 120 2.51 15.44 11.03
#